data_AF-A0A821FYR4-F1
#
_entry.id   AF-A0A821FYR4-F1
#
_cell.length_a   1.000
_cell.length_b   1.000
_cell.length_c   1.000
_cell.angle_alpha   90.00
_cell.angle_beta   90.00
_cell.angle_gamma   90.00
#
_symmetry.space_group_name_H-M   'P 1'
#
loop_
_entity.id
_entity.type
_entity.pdbx_description
1 polymer ?
#
loop_
_entity_poly.entity_id
_entity_poly.type
_entity_poly.pdbx_seq_one_letter_code
_entity_poly.pdbx_strand_id
1 'polypeptide(L)'
;MAKDYTLRNAHGVVMIIAWIIFASTGILFARYGRSIRLGSRRKLLGENIWYQIHRLAACLTTILTLLGFFFVLAYAKGAWVASDEGLEFVHSVIGGIVVSCALLQAWMALFRCHPDSSFRFIFNWLHRLTGSLSFFLSIPTIFTIAAHMETNRT
;
A
#
# COMPACT_ATOMS: atom_id res chain seq x y z
N MET A 1 -13.02 -19.74 -25.31
CA MET A 1 -11.77 -18.94 -25.22
C MET A 1 -11.12 -19.24 -23.88
N ALA A 2 -9.81 -19.50 -23.85
CA ALA A 2 -9.08 -19.63 -22.60
C ALA A 2 -9.15 -18.31 -21.81
N LYS A 3 -9.29 -18.40 -20.48
CA LYS A 3 -9.31 -17.22 -19.61
C LYS A 3 -7.87 -16.67 -19.56
N ASP A 4 -7.67 -15.42 -19.99
CA ASP A 4 -6.36 -14.77 -19.94
C ASP A 4 -6.07 -14.26 -18.52
N TYR A 5 -5.12 -14.89 -17.84
CA TYR A 5 -4.74 -14.56 -16.46
C TYR A 5 -3.59 -13.53 -16.37
N THR A 6 -3.13 -12.97 -17.48
CA THR A 6 -1.98 -12.05 -17.52
C THR A 6 -2.18 -10.86 -16.58
N LEU A 7 -3.33 -10.20 -16.64
CA LEU A 7 -3.66 -9.06 -15.78
C LEU A 7 -3.79 -9.46 -14.30
N ARG A 8 -4.35 -10.63 -14.00
CA ARG A 8 -4.45 -11.14 -12.62
C ARG A 8 -3.06 -11.40 -12.02
N ASN A 9 -2.17 -12.02 -12.80
CA ASN A 9 -0.81 -12.30 -12.36
C ASN A 9 0.00 -11.00 -12.21
N ALA A 10 -0.15 -10.06 -13.15
CA ALA A 10 0.45 -8.74 -13.06
C ALA A 10 0.00 -7.98 -11.81
N HIS A 11 -1.30 -8.01 -11.48
CA HIS A 11 -1.84 -7.48 -10.22
C HIS A 11 -1.07 -8.03 -9.01
N GLY A 12 -0.94 -9.35 -8.90
CA GLY A 12 -0.25 -9.99 -7.78
C GLY A 12 1.21 -9.55 -7.65
N VAL A 13 1.95 -9.54 -8.76
CA VAL A 13 3.36 -9.12 -8.77
C VAL A 13 3.50 -7.65 -8.36
N VAL A 14 2.67 -6.76 -8.92
CA VAL A 14 2.70 -5.34 -8.59
C VAL A 14 2.36 -5.09 -7.12
N MET A 15 1.37 -5.81 -6.55
CA MET A 15 1.01 -5.69 -5.14
C MET A 15 2.14 -6.14 -4.20
N ILE A 16 2.86 -7.22 -4.53
CA ILE A 16 4.03 -7.66 -3.76
C ILE A 16 5.12 -6.57 -3.77
N ILE A 17 5.43 -6.03 -4.95
CA ILE A 17 6.44 -4.96 -5.06
C ILE A 17 6.00 -3.71 -4.26
N ALA A 18 4.73 -3.30 -4.38
CA ALA A 18 4.20 -2.12 -3.71
C ALA A 18 4.28 -2.23 -2.18
N TRP A 19 3.86 -3.36 -1.62
CA TRP A 19 3.67 -3.53 -0.17
C TRP A 19 4.88 -4.15 0.53
N ILE A 20 5.50 -5.18 -0.06
CA ILE A 20 6.64 -5.85 0.57
C ILE A 20 7.92 -5.05 0.39
N ILE A 21 8.12 -4.37 -0.75
CA ILE A 21 9.36 -3.63 -1.02
C ILE A 21 9.18 -2.15 -0.64
N PHE A 22 8.28 -1.42 -1.32
CA PHE A 22 8.21 0.03 -1.14
C PHE A 22 7.55 0.44 0.19
N ALA A 23 6.43 -0.17 0.58
CA ALA A 23 5.73 0.24 1.80
C ALA A 23 6.57 -0.07 3.05
N SER A 24 7.18 -1.25 3.12
CA SER A 24 8.08 -1.63 4.20
C SER A 24 9.28 -0.67 4.29
N THR A 25 9.91 -0.33 3.16
CA THR A 25 11.01 0.65 3.09
C THR A 25 10.54 2.01 3.62
N GLY A 26 9.39 2.50 3.17
CA GLY A 26 8.82 3.76 3.61
C GLY A 26 8.61 3.80 5.13
N ILE A 27 8.08 2.72 5.72
CA ILE A 27 7.85 2.61 7.16
C ILE A 27 9.17 2.54 7.95
N LEU A 28 10.14 1.74 7.48
CA LEU A 28 11.44 1.61 8.13
C LEU A 28 12.18 2.95 8.19
N PHE A 29 12.19 3.71 7.08
CA PHE A 29 12.85 5.01 7.05
C PHE A 29 12.10 6.06 7.88
N ALA A 30 10.77 6.04 7.93
CA ALA A 30 10.00 6.91 8.82
C ALA A 30 10.30 6.65 10.31
N ARG A 31 10.53 5.39 10.67
CA ARG A 31 10.75 4.98 12.07
C ARG A 31 12.20 5.11 12.51
N TYR A 32 13.14 4.65 11.70
CA TYR A 32 14.56 4.52 12.07
C TYR A 32 15.48 5.48 11.33
N GLY A 33 15.04 6.11 10.23
CA GLY A 33 15.90 6.95 9.40
C GLY A 33 16.49 8.16 10.13
N ARG A 34 15.80 8.67 11.16
CA ARG A 34 16.35 9.71 12.06
C ARG A 34 17.48 9.18 12.94
N SER A 35 17.37 7.95 13.42
CA SER A 35 18.33 7.32 14.35
C SER A 35 19.62 6.90 13.63
N ILE A 36 19.53 6.43 12.39
CA ILE A 36 20.68 5.93 11.59
C ILE A 36 21.58 7.09 11.07
N ARG A 37 21.45 8.30 11.61
CA ARG A 37 22.14 9.54 11.16
C ARG A 37 21.98 9.86 9.66
N LEU A 38 21.02 9.23 8.98
CA LEU A 38 20.68 9.42 7.57
C LEU A 38 20.01 10.79 7.27
N GLY A 39 20.21 11.83 8.09
CA GLY A 39 19.64 13.13 7.75
C GLY A 39 19.52 14.21 8.83
N SER A 40 20.44 14.33 9.78
CA SER A 40 20.53 15.60 10.55
C SER A 40 21.57 16.58 9.97
N ARG A 41 22.47 16.12 9.09
CA ARG A 41 23.55 16.96 8.50
C ARG A 41 23.42 17.20 6.99
N ARG A 42 22.69 16.36 6.26
CA ARG A 42 22.53 16.47 4.80
C ARG A 42 21.06 16.50 4.44
N LYS A 43 20.69 17.50 3.64
CA LYS A 43 19.34 17.70 3.10
C LYS A 43 19.36 17.42 1.59
N LEU A 44 18.26 16.89 1.09
CA LEU A 44 18.00 16.71 -0.33
C LEU A 44 16.70 17.44 -0.65
N LEU A 45 16.74 18.37 -1.62
CA LEU A 45 15.60 19.24 -1.97
C LEU A 45 14.97 19.94 -0.74
N GLY A 46 15.82 20.49 0.13
CA GLY A 46 15.39 21.26 1.32
C GLY A 46 14.94 20.43 2.54
N GLU A 47 14.80 19.11 2.40
CA GLU A 47 14.31 18.22 3.44
C GLU A 47 15.34 17.14 3.83
N ASN A 48 15.14 16.52 4.98
CA ASN A 48 16.02 15.44 5.45
C ASN A 48 15.93 14.23 4.50
N ILE A 49 17.07 13.60 4.20
CA ILE A 49 17.14 12.48 3.23
C ILE A 49 16.19 11.34 3.61
N TRP A 50 16.13 10.94 4.90
CA TRP A 50 15.19 9.92 5.36
C TRP A 50 13.73 10.25 5.03
N TYR A 51 13.36 11.54 5.08
CA TYR A 51 12.01 12.00 4.79
C TYR A 51 11.71 11.92 3.29
N GLN A 52 12.70 12.23 2.45
CA GLN A 52 12.57 12.10 1.00
C GLN A 52 12.46 10.63 0.56
N ILE A 53 13.24 9.73 1.17
CA ILE A 53 13.12 8.29 0.92
C ILE A 53 11.74 7.79 1.34
N HIS A 54 11.27 8.18 2.54
CA HIS A 54 9.92 7.84 2.99
C HIS A 54 8.83 8.32 2.01
N ARG A 55 8.92 9.59 1.57
CA ARG A 55 7.96 10.17 0.61
C ARG A 55 7.98 9.45 -0.73
N LEU A 56 9.18 9.22 -1.29
CA LEU A 56 9.32 8.54 -2.57
C LEU A 56 8.76 7.12 -2.49
N ALA A 57 9.12 6.37 -1.46
CA ALA A 57 8.61 5.02 -1.23
C ALA A 57 7.08 5.01 -1.07
N ALA A 58 6.51 5.93 -0.27
CA ALA A 58 5.07 6.05 -0.09
C ALA A 58 4.34 6.40 -1.41
N CYS A 59 4.89 7.33 -2.20
CA CYS A 59 4.34 7.67 -3.52
C CYS A 59 4.34 6.46 -4.46
N LEU A 60 5.46 5.72 -4.53
CA LEU A 60 5.57 4.51 -5.35
C LEU A 60 4.59 3.43 -4.88
N THR A 61 4.45 3.20 -3.56
CA THR A 61 3.44 2.29 -3.01
C THR A 61 2.04 2.67 -3.47
N THR A 62 1.63 3.93 -3.36
CA THR A 62 0.29 4.37 -3.79
C THR A 62 0.08 4.18 -5.29
N ILE A 63 1.03 4.60 -6.13
CA ILE A 63 0.92 4.49 -7.60
C ILE A 63 0.83 3.03 -8.03
N LEU A 64 1.69 2.17 -7.50
CA LEU A 64 1.68 0.74 -7.80
C LEU A 64 0.41 0.05 -7.28
N THR A 65 -0.08 0.44 -6.10
CA THR A 65 -1.35 -0.07 -5.56
C THR A 65 -2.52 0.26 -6.48
N LEU A 66 -2.59 1.51 -6.97
CA LEU A 66 -3.60 1.91 -7.95
C LEU A 66 -3.48 1.11 -9.25
N LEU A 67 -2.26 0.98 -9.78
CA LEU A 67 -2.00 0.23 -11.01
C LEU A 67 -2.45 -1.24 -10.87
N GLY A 68 -2.04 -1.90 -9.79
CA GLY A 68 -2.44 -3.27 -9.49
C GLY A 68 -3.96 -3.40 -9.32
N PHE A 69 -4.61 -2.46 -8.63
CA PHE A 69 -6.06 -2.45 -8.46
C PHE A 69 -6.78 -2.35 -9.82
N PHE A 70 -6.31 -1.49 -10.73
CA PHE A 70 -6.88 -1.40 -12.08
C PHE A 70 -6.64 -2.67 -12.91
N PHE A 71 -5.50 -3.35 -12.76
CA PHE A 71 -5.27 -4.63 -13.44
C PHE A 71 -6.28 -5.71 -13.04
N VAL A 72 -6.56 -5.87 -11.74
CA VAL A 72 -7.56 -6.86 -11.29
C VAL A 72 -8.98 -6.45 -11.67
N LEU A 73 -9.30 -5.15 -11.61
CA LEU A 73 -10.60 -4.63 -12.04
C LEU A 73 -10.84 -4.87 -13.54
N ALA A 74 -9.83 -4.62 -14.38
CA ALA A 74 -9.89 -4.89 -15.81
C ALA A 74 -10.02 -6.39 -16.11
N TYR A 75 -9.26 -7.24 -15.41
CA TYR A 75 -9.39 -8.70 -15.49
C TYR A 75 -10.81 -9.18 -15.13
N ALA A 76 -11.38 -8.63 -14.06
CA ALA A 76 -12.73 -8.94 -13.60
C ALA A 76 -13.84 -8.24 -14.40
N LYS A 77 -13.49 -7.43 -15.41
CA LYS A 77 -14.44 -6.61 -16.19
C LYS A 77 -15.36 -5.75 -15.31
N GLY A 78 -14.83 -5.24 -14.20
CA GLY A 78 -15.56 -4.43 -13.23
C GLY A 78 -16.45 -5.22 -12.26
N ALA A 79 -16.54 -6.55 -12.39
CA ALA A 79 -17.30 -7.37 -11.46
C ALA A 79 -16.59 -7.50 -10.12
N TRP A 80 -17.36 -7.48 -9.03
CA TRP A 80 -16.87 -7.90 -7.72
C TRP A 80 -17.04 -9.40 -7.55
N VAL A 81 -16.20 -10.00 -6.70
CA VAL A 81 -16.28 -11.43 -6.38
C VAL A 81 -17.55 -11.74 -5.56
N ALA A 82 -18.16 -12.91 -5.81
CA ALA A 82 -19.36 -13.33 -5.10
C ALA A 82 -19.05 -13.70 -3.63
N SER A 83 -20.05 -13.59 -2.75
CA SER A 83 -19.87 -13.77 -1.31
C SER A 83 -19.57 -15.21 -0.88
N ASP A 84 -19.88 -16.19 -1.72
CA ASP A 84 -19.67 -17.61 -1.52
C ASP A 84 -18.31 -18.13 -2.01
N GLU A 85 -17.49 -17.28 -2.62
CA GLU A 85 -16.15 -17.61 -3.16
C GLU A 85 -15.04 -17.67 -2.09
N GLY A 86 -15.41 -17.84 -0.81
CA GLY A 86 -14.51 -18.09 0.31
C GLY A 86 -13.33 -17.13 0.42
N LEU A 87 -12.10 -17.63 0.22
CA LEU A 87 -10.87 -16.86 0.37
C LEU A 87 -10.73 -15.73 -0.68
N GLU A 88 -11.29 -15.88 -1.89
CA GLU A 88 -11.25 -14.80 -2.87
C GLU A 88 -12.12 -13.61 -2.41
N PHE A 89 -13.29 -13.89 -1.82
CA PHE A 89 -14.13 -12.87 -1.22
C PHE A 89 -13.40 -12.14 -0.09
N VAL A 90 -12.80 -12.88 0.85
CA VAL A 90 -12.01 -12.30 1.95
C VAL A 90 -10.86 -11.45 1.42
N HIS A 91 -10.10 -11.94 0.43
CA HIS A 91 -9.02 -11.20 -0.21
C HIS A 91 -9.53 -9.87 -0.81
N SER A 92 -10.65 -9.89 -1.52
CA SER A 92 -11.22 -8.70 -2.14
C SER A 92 -11.62 -7.63 -1.11
N VAL A 93 -12.23 -8.04 0.01
CA VAL A 93 -12.68 -7.13 1.06
C VAL A 93 -11.49 -6.49 1.78
N ILE A 94 -10.53 -7.30 2.22
CA ILE A 94 -9.34 -6.78 2.91
C ILE A 94 -8.49 -5.94 1.95
N GLY A 95 -8.32 -6.40 0.71
CA GLY A 95 -7.62 -5.64 -0.33
C GLY A 95 -8.30 -4.30 -0.65
N GLY A 96 -9.62 -4.26 -0.70
CA GLY A 96 -10.40 -3.02 -0.87
C GLY A 96 -10.17 -2.03 0.28
N ILE A 97 -10.11 -2.52 1.52
CA ILE A 97 -9.77 -1.70 2.69
C ILE A 97 -8.34 -1.15 2.57
N VAL A 98 -7.38 -2.00 2.19
CA VAL A 98 -5.96 -1.62 2.00
C VAL A 98 -5.82 -0.53 0.93
N VAL A 99 -6.47 -0.69 -0.24
CA VAL A 99 -6.49 0.32 -1.32
C VAL A 99 -7.10 1.63 -0.82
N SER A 100 -8.23 1.56 -0.12
CA SER A 100 -8.91 2.74 0.44
C SER A 100 -8.04 3.50 1.44
N CYS A 101 -7.37 2.79 2.35
CA CYS A 101 -6.43 3.39 3.28
C CYS A 101 -5.22 4.02 2.57
N ALA A 102 -4.67 3.36 1.54
CA ALA A 102 -3.56 3.89 0.75
C ALA A 102 -3.93 5.18 0.01
N LEU A 103 -5.16 5.27 -0.52
CA LEU A 103 -5.68 6.49 -1.12
C LEU A 103 -5.89 7.58 -0.08
N LEU A 104 -6.50 7.25 1.06
CA LEU A 104 -6.68 8.19 2.15
C LEU A 104 -5.33 8.76 2.65
N GLN A 105 -4.28 7.93 2.69
CA GLN A 105 -2.92 8.37 3.02
C GLN A 105 -2.39 9.40 2.00
N ALA A 106 -2.59 9.15 0.70
CA ALA A 106 -2.19 10.09 -0.34
C ALA A 106 -2.97 11.41 -0.25
N TRP A 107 -4.29 11.33 -0.06
CA TRP A 107 -5.14 12.50 0.19
C TRP A 107 -4.67 13.31 1.40
N MET A 108 -4.46 12.67 2.55
CA MET A 108 -3.95 13.35 3.75
C MET A 108 -2.56 13.97 3.53
N ALA A 109 -1.70 13.33 2.75
CA ALA A 109 -0.37 13.88 2.45
C ALA A 109 -0.44 15.15 1.58
N LEU A 110 -1.40 15.23 0.64
CA LEU A 110 -1.63 16.41 -0.19
C LEU A 110 -2.19 17.59 0.62
N PHE A 111 -3.15 17.32 1.50
CA PHE A 111 -3.80 18.33 2.34
C PHE A 111 -3.16 18.46 3.74
N ARG A 112 -1.91 18.01 3.89
CA ARG A 112 -1.22 18.03 5.18
C ARG A 112 -1.10 19.48 5.69
N CYS A 113 -1.39 19.68 6.97
CA CYS A 113 -1.18 20.97 7.61
C CYS A 113 0.31 21.30 7.79
N HIS A 114 0.62 22.59 7.95
CA HIS A 114 1.98 23.06 8.26
C HIS A 114 2.53 22.37 9.53
N PRO A 115 3.84 22.08 9.62
CA PRO A 115 4.44 21.46 10.80
C PRO A 115 4.11 22.14 12.13
N ASP A 116 3.98 23.47 12.14
CA ASP A 116 3.70 24.28 13.34
C ASP A 116 2.20 24.51 13.62
N SER A 117 1.30 23.86 12.87
CA SER A 117 -0.14 23.99 13.05
C SER A 117 -0.62 23.29 14.33
N SER A 118 -1.57 23.90 15.05
CA SER A 118 -2.25 23.27 16.19
C SER A 118 -3.01 21.99 15.81
N PHE A 119 -3.44 21.84 14.56
CA PHE A 119 -4.10 20.63 14.06
C PHE A 119 -3.13 19.53 13.62
N ARG A 120 -1.81 19.72 13.78
CA ARG A 120 -0.79 18.76 13.37
C ARG A 120 -0.92 17.41 14.08
N PHE A 121 -1.42 17.40 15.32
CA PHE A 121 -1.64 16.15 16.05
C PHE A 121 -2.69 15.25 15.38
N ILE A 122 -3.76 15.83 14.81
CA ILE A 122 -4.83 15.09 14.11
C ILE A 122 -4.25 14.39 12.89
N PHE A 123 -3.52 15.15 12.05
CA PHE A 123 -2.81 14.60 10.90
C PHE A 123 -1.87 13.46 11.31
N ASN A 124 -1.04 13.67 12.34
CA ASN A 124 -0.08 12.66 12.77
C ASN A 124 -0.75 11.36 13.25
N TRP A 125 -1.87 11.47 13.98
CA TRP A 125 -2.64 10.31 14.44
C TRP A 125 -3.29 9.57 13.29
N LEU A 126 -4.03 10.27 12.43
CA LEU A 126 -4.71 9.67 11.28
C LEU A 126 -3.70 9.03 10.33
N HIS A 127 -2.63 9.75 9.97
CA HIS A 127 -1.58 9.26 9.07
C HIS A 127 -0.88 8.00 9.60
N ARG A 128 -0.63 7.95 10.92
CA ARG A 128 -0.01 6.77 11.55
C ARG A 128 -0.98 5.60 11.58
N LEU A 129 -2.22 5.83 12.01
CA LEU A 129 -3.22 4.78 12.14
C LEU A 129 -3.53 4.13 10.79
N THR A 130 -3.85 4.93 9.78
CA THR A 130 -4.19 4.41 8.45
C THR A 130 -2.99 3.75 7.77
N GLY A 131 -1.78 4.30 7.94
CA GLY A 131 -0.55 3.70 7.42
C GLY A 131 -0.26 2.35 8.04
N SER A 132 -0.29 2.25 9.38
CA SER A 132 -0.11 0.98 10.08
C SER A 132 -1.18 -0.03 9.72
N LEU A 133 -2.46 0.37 9.72
CA LEU A 133 -3.58 -0.51 9.36
C LEU A 133 -3.40 -1.09 7.95
N SER A 134 -3.15 -0.24 6.95
CA SER A 134 -2.96 -0.68 5.57
C SER A 134 -1.81 -1.67 5.42
N PHE A 135 -0.69 -1.43 6.12
CA PHE A 135 0.47 -2.32 6.03
C PHE A 135 0.19 -3.67 6.68
N PHE A 136 -0.36 -3.69 7.90
CA PHE A 136 -0.69 -4.94 8.60
C PHE A 136 -1.75 -5.76 7.85
N LEU A 137 -2.70 -5.12 7.18
CA LEU A 137 -3.72 -5.81 6.38
C LEU A 137 -3.19 -6.26 5.00
N SER A 138 -2.19 -5.57 4.42
CA SER A 138 -1.63 -5.96 3.12
C SER A 138 -0.97 -7.35 3.15
N ILE A 139 -0.35 -7.71 4.28
CA ILE A 139 0.35 -8.99 4.43
C ILE A 139 -0.62 -10.19 4.33
N PRO A 140 -1.68 -10.32 5.16
CA PRO A 140 -2.65 -11.40 5.02
C PRO A 140 -3.40 -11.34 3.69
N THR A 141 -3.61 -10.15 3.12
CA THR A 141 -4.19 -10.02 1.76
C THR A 141 -3.33 -10.74 0.71
N ILE A 142 -2.01 -10.60 0.76
CA ILE A 142 -1.10 -11.32 -0.16
C ILE A 142 -1.13 -12.84 0.09
N PHE A 143 -1.20 -13.28 1.35
CA PHE A 143 -1.20 -14.70 1.68
C PHE A 143 -2.52 -15.42 1.38
N THR A 144 -3.67 -14.77 1.53
CA THR A 144 -4.99 -15.37 1.25
C THR A 144 -5.10 -15.84 -0.20
N ILE A 145 -4.58 -15.06 -1.16
CA ILE A 145 -4.58 -15.46 -2.57
C ILE A 145 -3.52 -16.54 -2.87
N ALA A 146 -2.36 -16.48 -2.21
CA ALA A 146 -1.34 -17.53 -2.37
C ALA A 146 -1.88 -18.89 -1.90
N ALA A 147 -2.56 -18.93 -0.76
CA ALA A 147 -3.20 -20.12 -0.23
C ALA A 147 -4.31 -20.64 -1.16
N HIS A 148 -5.18 -19.75 -1.66
CA HIS A 148 -6.24 -20.14 -2.62
C HIS A 148 -5.67 -20.77 -3.89
N MET A 149 -4.56 -20.21 -4.41
CA MET A 149 -3.88 -20.75 -5.60
C MET A 149 -3.22 -22.10 -5.36
N GLU A 150 -2.80 -22.41 -4.14
CA GLU A 150 -2.23 -23.70 -3.76
C GLU A 150 -3.33 -24.77 -3.62
N THR A 151 -4.44 -24.44 -2.96
CA THR A 151 -5.58 -25.35 -2.79
C THR A 151 -6.21 -25.78 -4.13
N ASN A 152 -6.16 -24.92 -5.15
CA ASN A 152 -6.73 -25.20 -6.48
C ASN A 152 -5.75 -25.82 -7.49
N ARG A 153 -4.50 -26.11 -7.08
CA ARG A 153 -3.49 -26.79 -7.91
C ARG A 153 -3.45 -28.30 -7.72
N THR A 154 -4.03 -28.81 -6.64
CA THR A 154 -4.15 -30.24 -6.30
C THR A 154 -5.48 -30.79 -6.79
#